data_AF-A0A925HJ65-F1
#
_entry.id   AF-A0A925HJ65-F1
#
_cell.length_a   1.000
_cell.length_b   1.000
_cell.length_c   1.000
_cell.angle_alpha   90.00
_cell.angle_beta   90.00
_cell.angle_gamma   90.00
#
_symmetry.space_group_name_H-M   'P 1'
#
loop_
_entity.id
_entity.type
_entity.pdbx_description
1 polymer ?
#
loop_
_entity_poly.entity_id
_entity_poly.type
_entity_poly.pdbx_seq_one_letter_code
_entity_poly.pdbx_strand_id
1 'polypeptide(L)'
;MMVSLIHDSIMPTTKIKPASKRSKASKVATANAAVSPLPRSDKVAKPTVSSVPPVAAKTKTAADRMRDFEDELYRESGKDFDHWLSLTKSHGPPSEAERKAWLLKEHGLHPDYAWVVATTASGAADYRDHKALVDQMFAGRKAGLRPLYDRVMQIGLAIGPDVSVSYCRTQVGLKRLHNIIVLKPTTNTRLDVGLAVKGVPGLPKRLIDTGGAAKGDRITHRIPIEKAEQIDDGMIRWMRRAYELDAPRRK
;
A
#
# COMPACT_ATOMS: atom_id res chain seq x y z
N MET A 1 35.50 31.37 -15.19
CA MET A 1 35.39 31.38 -16.66
C MET A 1 34.10 30.67 -17.06
N MET A 2 33.11 31.45 -17.51
CA MET A 2 32.38 31.35 -18.81
C MET A 2 31.57 30.06 -19.00
N VAL A 3 30.22 30.04 -18.91
CA VAL A 3 29.14 30.66 -19.71
C VAL A 3 28.73 29.83 -20.95
N SER A 4 27.41 29.54 -21.03
CA SER A 4 26.55 29.26 -22.20
C SER A 4 26.67 27.93 -22.96
N LEU A 5 25.69 27.43 -23.74
CA LEU A 5 24.20 27.45 -23.90
C LEU A 5 23.95 26.85 -25.31
N ILE A 6 22.75 26.30 -25.57
CA ILE A 6 22.08 26.03 -26.89
C ILE A 6 22.68 24.91 -27.81
N HIS A 7 21.98 24.10 -28.64
CA HIS A 7 20.74 24.24 -29.41
C HIS A 7 20.05 22.90 -29.81
N ASP A 8 18.76 23.04 -30.16
CA ASP A 8 17.74 22.11 -30.69
C ASP A 8 18.09 21.23 -31.91
N SER A 9 17.35 20.10 -32.06
CA SER A 9 16.63 19.80 -33.33
C SER A 9 15.63 18.63 -33.31
N ILE A 10 14.36 18.99 -33.57
CA ILE A 10 13.46 18.49 -34.63
C ILE A 10 12.67 17.16 -34.44
N MET A 11 11.34 17.31 -34.48
CA MET A 11 10.29 16.28 -34.57
C MET A 11 10.17 15.64 -35.98
N PRO A 12 9.25 14.67 -36.17
CA PRO A 12 8.07 15.08 -36.94
C PRO A 12 6.73 14.69 -36.33
N THR A 13 5.78 15.61 -36.58
CA THR A 13 4.36 15.57 -36.26
C THR A 13 3.61 14.69 -37.25
N THR A 14 2.65 13.89 -36.78
CA THR A 14 1.65 13.25 -37.65
C THR A 14 0.28 13.83 -37.34
N LYS A 15 -0.28 14.53 -38.34
CA LYS A 15 -1.64 15.07 -38.38
C LYS A 15 -2.65 13.93 -38.51
N ILE A 16 -3.73 13.96 -37.71
CA ILE A 16 -4.97 13.22 -38.01
C ILE A 16 -6.10 14.25 -38.06
N LYS A 17 -6.76 14.32 -39.23
CA LYS A 17 -7.96 15.13 -39.50
C LYS A 17 -9.24 14.38 -39.05
N PRO A 18 -10.36 15.10 -38.78
CA PRO A 18 -11.57 14.54 -38.19
C PRO A 18 -12.55 14.02 -39.24
N ALA A 19 -13.37 13.03 -38.88
CA ALA A 19 -14.52 12.57 -39.65
C ALA A 19 -15.84 12.79 -38.88
N SER A 20 -16.89 13.05 -39.65
CA SER A 20 -18.10 13.77 -39.30
C SER A 20 -19.32 12.86 -39.08
N LYS A 21 -20.19 13.26 -38.13
CA LYS A 21 -21.67 13.13 -38.01
C LYS A 21 -22.42 12.00 -38.76
N ARG A 22 -23.27 11.27 -38.03
CA ARG A 22 -24.75 11.30 -38.23
C ARG A 22 -25.52 10.60 -37.10
N SER A 23 -26.75 11.09 -36.92
CA SER A 23 -27.76 10.78 -35.91
C SER A 23 -28.52 9.47 -36.19
N LYS A 24 -29.19 8.94 -35.15
CA LYS A 24 -30.65 8.71 -35.13
C LYS A 24 -31.13 8.32 -33.73
N ALA A 25 -32.18 8.99 -33.29
CA ALA A 25 -33.05 8.61 -32.20
C ALA A 25 -33.98 7.46 -32.65
N SER A 26 -34.40 6.60 -31.73
CA SER A 26 -35.75 6.01 -31.80
C SER A 26 -36.26 5.58 -30.42
N LYS A 27 -37.59 5.64 -30.32
CA LYS A 27 -38.48 5.66 -29.16
C LYS A 27 -38.74 4.29 -28.52
N VAL A 28 -38.99 4.35 -27.21
CA VAL A 28 -40.11 3.78 -26.43
C VAL A 28 -40.85 2.58 -27.00
N ALA A 29 -40.89 1.50 -26.23
CA ALA A 29 -42.04 0.61 -26.14
C ALA A 29 -42.27 0.20 -24.68
N THR A 30 -43.37 0.70 -24.15
CA THR A 30 -44.00 0.34 -22.87
C THR A 30 -44.71 -1.01 -23.04
N ALA A 31 -44.51 -1.94 -22.12
CA ALA A 31 -45.41 -3.07 -21.94
C ALA A 31 -45.71 -3.22 -20.45
N ASN A 32 -46.89 -2.70 -20.07
CA ASN A 32 -47.57 -3.05 -18.83
C ASN A 32 -48.11 -4.48 -18.97
N ALA A 33 -47.87 -5.32 -17.97
CA ALA A 33 -48.67 -6.52 -17.73
C ALA A 33 -48.89 -6.68 -16.23
N ALA A 34 -50.13 -7.04 -15.91
CA ALA A 34 -50.78 -6.84 -14.62
C ALA A 34 -50.28 -7.75 -13.49
N VAL A 35 -50.46 -7.23 -12.28
CA VAL A 35 -50.32 -7.89 -10.98
C VAL A 35 -51.51 -8.82 -10.73
N SER A 36 -51.26 -10.03 -10.20
CA SER A 36 -52.19 -10.81 -9.35
C SER A 36 -51.44 -11.97 -8.65
N PRO A 37 -51.97 -12.51 -7.53
CA PRO A 37 -51.30 -12.43 -6.22
C PRO A 37 -50.51 -13.67 -5.76
N LEU A 38 -49.69 -13.44 -4.72
CA LEU A 38 -48.90 -14.42 -3.95
C LEU A 38 -49.71 -15.61 -3.42
N PRO A 39 -49.13 -16.83 -3.43
CA PRO A 39 -49.43 -17.82 -2.41
C PRO A 39 -48.44 -17.70 -1.23
N ARG A 40 -49.00 -17.56 -0.02
CA ARG A 40 -48.29 -17.75 1.25
C ARG A 40 -48.09 -19.26 1.49
N SER A 41 -46.87 -19.68 1.81
CA SER A 41 -46.60 -20.61 2.92
C SER A 41 -45.09 -20.74 3.17
N ASP A 42 -44.67 -20.27 4.34
CA ASP A 42 -43.80 -20.93 5.30
C ASP A 42 -42.72 -21.92 4.80
N LYS A 43 -41.46 -21.47 4.86
CA LYS A 43 -40.36 -22.06 5.65
C LYS A 43 -39.07 -21.29 5.39
N VAL A 44 -38.68 -20.45 6.35
CA VAL A 44 -37.35 -19.81 6.39
C VAL A 44 -36.32 -20.90 6.67
N ALA A 45 -35.65 -21.39 5.63
CA ALA A 45 -34.43 -22.15 5.78
C ALA A 45 -33.30 -21.17 6.15
N LYS A 46 -32.74 -21.31 7.35
CA LYS A 46 -31.53 -20.59 7.78
C LYS A 46 -30.41 -20.83 6.76
N PRO A 47 -29.67 -19.79 6.33
CA PRO A 47 -28.49 -20.02 5.50
C PRO A 47 -27.45 -20.77 6.35
N THR A 48 -27.16 -22.01 5.95
CA THR A 48 -26.04 -22.80 6.45
C THR A 48 -24.74 -22.04 6.20
N VAL A 49 -24.11 -21.61 7.29
CA VAL A 49 -22.74 -21.12 7.32
C VAL A 49 -21.85 -22.24 6.80
N SER A 50 -21.38 -22.10 5.56
CA SER A 50 -20.33 -22.96 5.02
C SER A 50 -19.06 -22.70 5.83
N SER A 51 -18.63 -23.73 6.56
CA SER A 51 -17.49 -23.72 7.45
C SER A 51 -16.19 -23.46 6.68
N VAL A 52 -15.60 -22.29 6.88
CA VAL A 52 -14.20 -22.03 6.51
C VAL A 52 -13.31 -22.90 7.41
N PRO A 53 -12.39 -23.72 6.87
CA PRO A 53 -11.49 -24.51 7.69
C PRO A 53 -10.52 -23.60 8.47
N PRO A 54 -10.14 -23.95 9.71
CA PRO A 54 -9.24 -23.14 10.51
C PRO A 54 -7.81 -23.43 10.07
N VAL A 55 -7.20 -22.50 9.33
CA VAL A 55 -5.74 -22.39 9.30
C VAL A 55 -5.39 -20.98 9.72
N ALA A 56 -5.56 -20.71 11.01
CA ALA A 56 -4.92 -19.56 11.64
C ALA A 56 -3.43 -19.88 11.78
N ALA A 57 -2.67 -19.74 10.69
CA ALA A 57 -1.27 -19.36 10.87
C ALA A 57 -1.32 -18.05 11.66
N LYS A 58 -0.75 -18.02 12.87
CA LYS A 58 -0.70 -16.80 13.69
C LYS A 58 -0.14 -15.68 12.82
N THR A 59 -0.95 -14.69 12.51
CA THR A 59 -0.54 -13.55 11.69
C THR A 59 0.59 -12.82 12.42
N LYS A 60 1.79 -12.82 11.82
CA LYS A 60 2.95 -12.16 12.41
C LYS A 60 2.65 -10.67 12.62
N THR A 61 2.88 -10.20 13.84
CA THR A 61 2.81 -8.77 14.17
C THR A 61 4.00 -8.03 13.54
N ALA A 62 3.98 -6.69 13.59
CA ALA A 62 5.15 -5.90 13.19
C ALA A 62 6.36 -6.20 14.09
N ALA A 63 6.13 -6.39 15.39
CA ALA A 63 7.18 -6.75 16.35
C ALA A 63 7.76 -8.13 16.07
N ASP A 64 6.93 -9.12 15.70
CA ASP A 64 7.43 -10.46 15.33
C ASP A 64 8.36 -10.39 14.13
N ARG A 65 8.02 -9.59 13.12
CA ARG A 65 8.86 -9.41 11.93
C ARG A 65 10.18 -8.69 12.23
N MET A 66 10.15 -7.71 13.14
CA MET A 66 11.38 -7.04 13.56
C MET A 66 12.29 -8.01 14.32
N ARG A 67 11.74 -8.88 15.16
CA ARG A 67 12.52 -9.95 15.81
C ARG A 67 13.10 -10.93 14.79
N ASP A 68 12.28 -11.42 13.84
CA ASP A 68 12.79 -12.30 12.77
C ASP A 68 13.95 -11.62 12.00
N PHE A 69 13.86 -10.32 11.76
CA PHE A 69 14.90 -9.54 11.10
C PHE A 69 16.19 -9.45 11.95
N GLU A 70 16.08 -9.22 13.25
CA GLU A 70 17.24 -9.15 14.15
C GLU A 70 17.89 -10.53 14.35
N ASP A 71 17.09 -11.59 14.44
CA ASP A 71 17.56 -12.98 14.51
C ASP A 71 18.35 -13.36 13.25
N GLU A 72 17.82 -12.98 12.07
CA GLU A 72 18.49 -13.23 10.81
C GLU A 72 19.79 -12.42 10.66
N LEU A 73 19.75 -11.14 11.04
CA LEU A 73 20.96 -10.30 11.12
C LEU A 73 22.02 -10.96 11.99
N TYR A 74 21.65 -11.43 13.18
CA TYR A 74 22.58 -12.12 14.07
C TYR A 74 23.12 -13.40 13.45
N ARG A 75 22.25 -14.20 12.84
CA ARG A 75 22.62 -15.47 12.19
C ARG A 75 23.61 -15.27 11.04
N GLU A 76 23.44 -14.22 10.24
CA GLU A 76 24.27 -13.97 9.05
C GLU A 76 25.54 -13.17 9.35
N SER A 77 25.50 -12.28 10.34
CA SER A 77 26.62 -11.38 10.65
C SER A 77 27.42 -11.76 11.91
N GLY A 78 26.86 -12.64 12.76
CA GLY A 78 27.43 -13.02 14.05
C GLY A 78 27.35 -11.94 15.13
N LYS A 79 26.66 -10.83 14.88
CA LYS A 79 26.52 -9.67 15.77
C LYS A 79 25.07 -9.20 15.81
N ASP A 80 24.63 -8.75 16.97
CA ASP A 80 23.27 -8.23 17.14
C ASP A 80 23.11 -6.80 16.58
N PHE A 81 21.86 -6.35 16.52
CA PHE A 81 21.52 -5.05 15.96
C PHE A 81 22.15 -3.88 16.74
N ASP A 82 22.18 -3.95 18.07
CA ASP A 82 22.70 -2.87 18.91
C ASP A 82 24.23 -2.75 18.79
N HIS A 83 24.94 -3.86 18.60
CA HIS A 83 26.36 -3.86 18.26
C HIS A 83 26.61 -3.08 16.95
N TRP A 84 25.90 -3.43 15.88
CA TRP A 84 26.02 -2.74 14.60
C TRP A 84 25.66 -1.27 14.68
N LEU A 85 24.61 -0.94 15.43
CA LEU A 85 24.17 0.42 15.68
C LEU A 85 25.25 1.23 16.41
N SER A 86 25.83 0.67 17.48
CA SER A 86 26.91 1.31 18.24
C SER A 86 28.16 1.52 17.38
N LEU A 87 28.58 0.49 16.65
CA LEU A 87 29.72 0.55 15.74
C LEU A 87 29.53 1.67 14.70
N THR A 88 28.36 1.72 14.08
CA THR A 88 28.03 2.72 13.05
C THR A 88 27.97 4.14 13.61
N LYS A 89 27.48 4.33 14.85
CA LYS A 89 27.46 5.65 15.48
C LYS A 89 28.85 6.14 15.87
N SER A 90 29.73 5.25 16.32
CA SER A 90 31.07 5.60 16.80
C SER A 90 32.11 5.77 15.69
N HIS A 91 32.05 4.93 14.65
CA HIS A 91 33.09 4.86 13.61
C HIS A 91 32.57 5.10 12.20
N GLY A 92 31.25 5.11 12.02
CA GLY A 92 30.65 5.29 10.71
C GLY A 92 30.88 6.71 10.17
N PRO A 93 30.95 6.84 8.83
CA PRO A 93 31.04 8.14 8.16
C PRO A 93 29.82 9.04 8.46
N PRO A 94 29.86 10.34 8.11
CA PRO A 94 28.87 11.30 8.60
C PRO A 94 27.47 11.12 8.02
N SER A 95 27.31 10.73 6.75
CA SER A 95 25.99 10.62 6.11
C SER A 95 25.39 9.21 6.15
N GLU A 96 24.05 9.12 6.11
CA GLU A 96 23.32 7.84 6.01
C GLU A 96 23.78 7.02 4.80
N ALA A 97 23.99 7.68 3.65
CA ALA A 97 24.41 7.02 2.42
C ALA A 97 25.82 6.44 2.52
N GLU A 98 26.76 7.20 3.10
CA GLU A 98 28.12 6.72 3.33
C GLU A 98 28.15 5.60 4.36
N ARG A 99 27.34 5.68 5.43
CA ARG A 99 27.25 4.63 6.46
C ARG A 99 26.78 3.32 5.87
N LYS A 100 25.75 3.36 5.03
CA LYS A 100 25.30 2.19 4.29
C LYS A 100 26.45 1.63 3.43
N ALA A 101 27.08 2.46 2.59
CA ALA A 101 28.16 2.00 1.72
C ALA A 101 29.33 1.39 2.50
N TRP A 102 29.69 1.99 3.63
CA TRP A 102 30.73 1.52 4.54
C TRP A 102 30.38 0.16 5.17
N LEU A 103 29.15 -0.02 5.67
CA LEU A 103 28.67 -1.30 6.21
C LEU A 103 28.67 -2.42 5.15
N LEU A 104 28.32 -2.12 3.89
CA LEU A 104 28.40 -3.10 2.81
C LEU A 104 29.84 -3.47 2.47
N LYS A 105 30.71 -2.46 2.27
CA LYS A 105 32.05 -2.66 1.71
C LYS A 105 33.06 -3.15 2.74
N GLU A 106 33.10 -2.53 3.92
CA GLU A 106 34.11 -2.81 4.94
C GLU A 106 33.68 -3.92 5.90
N HIS A 107 32.37 -4.09 6.10
CA HIS A 107 31.82 -5.07 7.06
C HIS A 107 31.07 -6.23 6.40
N GLY A 108 30.92 -6.23 5.07
CA GLY A 108 30.27 -7.31 4.33
C GLY A 108 28.79 -7.51 4.69
N LEU A 109 28.16 -6.50 5.29
CA LEU A 109 26.80 -6.63 5.79
C LEU A 109 25.79 -6.66 4.62
N HIS A 110 24.78 -7.53 4.70
CA HIS A 110 23.74 -7.62 3.67
C HIS A 110 23.09 -6.25 3.42
N PRO A 111 22.77 -5.87 2.16
CA PRO A 111 22.29 -4.53 1.81
C PRO A 111 21.09 -4.03 2.63
N ASP A 112 20.18 -4.93 3.00
CA ASP A 112 18.99 -4.58 3.79
C ASP A 112 19.34 -4.25 5.24
N TYR A 113 20.18 -5.06 5.91
CA TYR A 113 20.61 -4.76 7.27
C TYR A 113 21.42 -3.48 7.32
N ALA A 114 22.36 -3.31 6.40
CA ALA A 114 23.19 -2.11 6.33
C ALA A 114 22.35 -0.84 6.13
N TRP A 115 21.27 -0.93 5.34
CA TRP A 115 20.34 0.18 5.21
C TRP A 115 19.61 0.48 6.52
N VAL A 116 19.00 -0.53 7.16
CA VAL A 116 18.26 -0.35 8.43
C VAL A 116 19.18 0.19 9.53
N VAL A 117 20.37 -0.37 9.69
CA VAL A 117 21.37 0.09 10.68
C VAL A 117 21.80 1.52 10.37
N ALA A 118 22.14 1.85 9.12
CA ALA A 118 22.56 3.21 8.74
C ALA A 118 21.45 4.26 8.96
N THR A 119 20.21 3.94 8.57
CA THR A 119 19.04 4.82 8.80
C THR A 119 18.82 5.04 10.30
N THR A 120 18.89 3.98 11.11
CA THR A 120 18.70 4.04 12.57
C THR A 120 19.84 4.82 13.24
N ALA A 121 21.09 4.57 12.84
CA ALA A 121 22.26 5.28 13.33
C ALA A 121 22.22 6.79 13.04
N SER A 122 21.55 7.17 11.94
CA SER A 122 21.39 8.57 11.52
C SER A 122 20.22 9.27 12.20
N GLY A 123 19.45 8.57 13.05
CA GLY A 123 18.25 9.10 13.71
C GLY A 123 17.09 9.37 12.74
N ALA A 124 17.18 8.86 11.51
CA ALA A 124 16.26 9.19 10.45
C ALA A 124 14.95 8.38 10.52
N ALA A 125 15.03 7.16 11.07
CA ALA A 125 13.93 6.28 11.46
C ALA A 125 14.48 5.15 12.34
N ASP A 126 13.75 4.76 13.40
CA ASP A 126 13.97 3.49 14.13
C ASP A 126 12.78 2.56 13.85
N TYR A 127 13.05 1.41 13.22
CA TYR A 127 12.02 0.46 12.82
C TYR A 127 11.44 -0.35 13.99
N ARG A 128 12.06 -0.28 15.17
CA ARG A 128 11.54 -0.84 16.42
C ARG A 128 10.48 0.05 17.05
N ASP A 129 10.50 1.37 16.78
CA ASP A 129 9.53 2.33 17.30
C ASP A 129 8.47 2.70 16.25
N HIS A 130 7.47 1.84 16.13
CA HIS A 130 6.35 2.06 15.21
C HIS A 130 5.58 3.36 15.49
N LYS A 131 5.51 3.78 16.76
CA LYS A 131 4.80 5.01 17.13
C LYS A 131 5.56 6.22 16.60
N ALA A 132 6.87 6.28 16.82
CA ALA A 132 7.70 7.35 16.28
C ALA A 132 7.67 7.41 14.75
N LEU A 133 7.66 6.25 14.06
CA LEU A 133 7.52 6.21 12.60
C LEU A 133 6.21 6.86 12.13
N VAL A 134 5.08 6.52 12.75
CA VAL A 134 3.78 7.09 12.41
C VAL A 134 3.73 8.57 12.76
N ASP A 135 4.22 8.96 13.93
CA ASP A 135 4.20 10.35 14.37
C ASP A 135 5.05 11.24 13.46
N GLN A 136 6.24 10.79 13.06
CA GLN A 136 7.10 11.48 12.08
C GLN A 136 6.42 11.59 10.71
N MET A 137 5.73 10.54 10.27
CA MET A 137 5.04 10.50 8.97
C MET A 137 3.92 11.55 8.85
N PHE A 138 3.26 11.85 9.97
CA PHE A 138 2.17 12.83 10.06
C PHE A 138 2.55 14.13 10.76
N ALA A 139 3.83 14.39 11.04
CA ALA A 139 4.26 15.63 11.66
C ALA A 139 4.06 16.86 10.76
N GLY A 140 4.04 18.05 11.38
CA GLY A 140 4.01 19.34 10.69
C GLY A 140 2.81 19.50 9.76
N ARG A 141 3.07 19.85 8.49
CA ARG A 141 2.01 20.15 7.49
C ARG A 141 1.10 18.97 7.16
N LYS A 142 1.44 17.75 7.57
CA LYS A 142 0.66 16.52 7.36
C LYS A 142 -0.21 16.14 8.56
N ALA A 143 -0.18 16.89 9.66
CA ALA A 143 -0.91 16.55 10.89
C ALA A 143 -2.41 16.37 10.66
N GLY A 144 -3.01 17.16 9.77
CA GLY A 144 -4.43 17.04 9.41
C GLY A 144 -4.81 15.71 8.74
N LEU A 145 -3.85 14.92 8.25
CA LEU A 145 -4.09 13.61 7.65
C LEU A 145 -4.17 12.48 8.68
N ARG A 146 -3.72 12.71 9.92
CA ARG A 146 -3.68 11.67 10.96
C ARG A 146 -5.07 11.05 11.23
N PRO A 147 -6.16 11.83 11.39
CA PRO A 147 -7.48 11.24 11.59
C PRO A 147 -7.97 10.38 10.42
N LEU A 148 -7.64 10.77 9.17
CA LEU A 148 -7.97 9.98 7.99
C LEU A 148 -7.20 8.66 7.98
N TYR A 149 -5.91 8.71 8.29
CA TYR A 149 -5.07 7.52 8.42
C TYR A 149 -5.60 6.58 9.50
N ASP A 150 -5.88 7.08 10.70
CA ASP A 150 -6.34 6.24 11.82
C ASP A 150 -7.66 5.54 11.47
N ARG A 151 -8.59 6.24 10.81
CA ARG A 151 -9.86 5.67 10.34
C ARG A 151 -9.67 4.59 9.27
N VAL A 152 -8.83 4.83 8.26
CA VAL A 152 -8.56 3.83 7.21
C VAL A 152 -7.80 2.64 7.76
N MET A 153 -6.88 2.86 8.70
CA MET A 153 -6.13 1.82 9.41
C MET A 153 -7.09 0.88 10.16
N GLN A 154 -8.01 1.44 10.95
CA GLN A 154 -9.02 0.68 11.69
C GLN A 154 -9.89 -0.18 10.75
N ILE A 155 -10.39 0.42 9.66
CA ILE A 155 -11.17 -0.29 8.65
C ILE A 155 -10.35 -1.43 8.04
N GLY A 156 -9.10 -1.16 7.67
CA GLY A 156 -8.22 -2.11 7.00
C GLY A 156 -7.89 -3.33 7.87
N LEU A 157 -7.64 -3.11 9.16
CA LEU A 157 -7.45 -4.18 10.13
C LEU A 157 -8.72 -5.01 10.34
N ALA A 158 -9.90 -4.40 10.25
CA ALA A 158 -11.19 -5.07 10.42
C ALA A 158 -11.67 -5.86 9.18
N ILE A 159 -10.92 -5.86 8.07
CA ILE A 159 -11.31 -6.57 6.84
C ILE A 159 -11.14 -8.09 6.97
N GLY A 160 -10.16 -8.55 7.75
CA GLY A 160 -9.90 -9.98 7.93
C GLY A 160 -9.04 -10.26 9.16
N PRO A 161 -9.21 -11.44 9.80
CA PRO A 161 -8.51 -11.79 11.03
C PRO A 161 -7.02 -12.04 10.83
N ASP A 162 -6.58 -12.26 9.58
CA ASP A 162 -5.19 -12.55 9.22
C ASP A 162 -4.44 -11.33 8.67
N VAL A 163 -5.02 -10.12 8.78
CA VAL A 163 -4.37 -8.87 8.40
C VAL A 163 -3.37 -8.42 9.47
N SER A 164 -2.18 -8.02 9.04
CA SER A 164 -1.10 -7.46 9.85
C SER A 164 -0.63 -6.11 9.32
N VAL A 165 0.13 -5.39 10.13
CA VAL A 165 0.70 -4.09 9.77
C VAL A 165 2.21 -4.20 9.55
N SER A 166 2.71 -3.43 8.60
CA SER A 166 4.13 -3.16 8.37
C SER A 166 4.35 -1.66 8.38
N TYR A 167 5.19 -1.18 9.28
CA TYR A 167 5.51 0.24 9.38
C TYR A 167 6.79 0.55 8.59
N CYS A 168 6.73 1.56 7.74
CA CYS A 168 7.89 2.08 7.03
C CYS A 168 7.98 3.59 7.26
N ARG A 169 9.14 4.17 6.99
CA ARG A 169 9.39 5.61 7.18
C ARG A 169 8.38 6.54 6.49
N THR A 170 7.85 6.15 5.33
CA THR A 170 7.02 7.04 4.49
C THR A 170 5.62 6.51 4.20
N GLN A 171 5.31 5.30 4.65
CA GLN A 171 4.03 4.64 4.39
C GLN A 171 3.81 3.49 5.37
N VAL A 172 2.57 3.07 5.52
CA VAL A 172 2.20 1.90 6.33
C VAL A 172 1.49 0.87 5.45
N GLY A 173 2.01 -0.34 5.43
CA GLY A 173 1.43 -1.45 4.69
C GLY A 173 0.49 -2.28 5.56
N LEU A 174 -0.65 -2.68 4.99
CA LEU A 174 -1.46 -3.76 5.51
C LEU A 174 -1.19 -5.01 4.69
N LYS A 175 -0.88 -6.10 5.41
CA LYS A 175 -0.37 -7.34 4.86
C LYS A 175 -1.29 -8.49 5.23
N ARG A 176 -1.45 -9.41 4.29
CA ARG A 176 -1.95 -10.74 4.54
C ARG A 176 -0.84 -11.74 4.22
N LEU A 177 -0.89 -12.44 3.09
CA LEU A 177 0.26 -13.17 2.55
C LEU A 177 1.28 -12.18 1.96
N HIS A 178 0.76 -11.15 1.30
CA HIS A 178 1.53 -10.05 0.72
C HIS A 178 0.96 -8.70 1.16
N ASN A 179 1.60 -7.59 0.75
CA ASN A 179 1.00 -6.26 0.87
C ASN A 179 -0.30 -6.21 0.06
N ILE A 180 -1.41 -5.89 0.72
CA ILE A 180 -2.74 -5.76 0.08
C ILE A 180 -3.19 -4.30 0.00
N ILE A 181 -2.79 -3.49 0.98
CA ILE A 181 -3.12 -2.06 1.06
C ILE A 181 -1.88 -1.30 1.53
N VAL A 182 -1.66 -0.10 1.01
CA VAL A 182 -0.61 0.81 1.48
C VAL A 182 -1.22 2.18 1.77
N LEU A 183 -0.99 2.69 2.98
CA LEU A 183 -1.40 4.02 3.41
C LEU A 183 -0.21 4.97 3.31
N LYS A 184 -0.29 5.98 2.45
CA LYS A 184 0.82 6.88 2.19
C LYS A 184 0.35 8.34 2.18
N PRO A 185 0.81 9.21 3.11
CA PRO A 185 0.53 10.64 3.02
C PRO A 185 1.42 11.27 1.94
N THR A 186 0.90 11.27 0.72
CA THR A 186 1.63 11.66 -0.49
C THR A 186 1.82 13.18 -0.60
N THR A 187 0.85 13.97 -0.13
CA THR A 187 0.97 15.44 -0.06
C THR A 187 0.69 15.93 1.36
N ASN A 188 0.63 17.25 1.57
CA ASN A 188 0.24 17.84 2.87
C ASN A 188 -1.25 17.59 3.18
N THR A 189 -2.08 17.38 2.16
CA THR A 189 -3.54 17.33 2.26
C THR A 189 -4.16 16.07 1.66
N ARG A 190 -3.35 15.11 1.22
CA ARG A 190 -3.81 13.88 0.58
C ARG A 190 -3.14 12.63 1.15
N LEU A 191 -3.96 11.71 1.61
CA LEU A 191 -3.61 10.33 1.93
C LEU A 191 -3.98 9.44 0.74
N ASP A 192 -2.99 8.75 0.16
CA ASP A 192 -3.25 7.74 -0.86
C ASP A 192 -3.48 6.38 -0.18
N VAL A 193 -4.61 5.75 -0.47
CA VAL A 193 -4.91 4.36 -0.13
C VAL A 193 -4.60 3.51 -1.36
N GLY A 194 -3.38 2.97 -1.41
CA GLY A 194 -2.92 2.04 -2.44
C GLY A 194 -3.54 0.66 -2.26
N LEU A 195 -3.91 -0.01 -3.35
CA LEU A 195 -4.64 -1.27 -3.36
C LEU A 195 -4.01 -2.30 -4.32
N ALA A 196 -3.94 -3.55 -3.86
CA ALA A 196 -3.52 -4.70 -4.64
C ALA A 196 -4.64 -5.28 -5.51
N VAL A 197 -5.04 -4.56 -6.56
CA VAL A 197 -6.15 -4.94 -7.45
C VAL A 197 -5.70 -5.23 -8.89
N LYS A 198 -4.49 -5.77 -9.05
CA LYS A 198 -3.93 -6.11 -10.37
C LYS A 198 -4.85 -7.08 -11.12
N GLY A 199 -5.11 -6.78 -12.40
CA GLY A 199 -5.87 -7.65 -13.29
C GLY A 199 -7.39 -7.62 -13.10
N VAL A 200 -7.93 -6.72 -12.25
CA VAL A 200 -9.38 -6.55 -12.13
C VAL A 200 -9.89 -5.69 -13.30
N PRO A 201 -10.83 -6.19 -14.12
CA PRO A 201 -11.42 -5.41 -15.21
C PRO A 201 -12.46 -4.40 -14.69
N GLY A 202 -12.74 -3.35 -15.48
CA GLY A 202 -13.84 -2.43 -15.21
C GLY A 202 -13.68 -1.56 -13.95
N LEU A 203 -12.44 -1.21 -13.59
CA LEU A 203 -12.18 -0.37 -12.43
C LEU A 203 -12.84 1.02 -12.59
N PRO A 204 -13.50 1.54 -11.54
CA PRO A 204 -14.13 2.85 -11.60
C PRO A 204 -13.06 3.95 -11.65
N LYS A 205 -13.40 5.11 -12.24
CA LYS A 205 -12.49 6.26 -12.40
C LYS A 205 -11.78 6.72 -11.13
N ARG A 206 -12.37 6.45 -9.96
CA ARG A 206 -11.81 6.81 -8.66
C ARG A 206 -10.57 5.99 -8.29
N LEU A 207 -10.39 4.79 -8.85
CA LEU A 207 -9.16 4.02 -8.71
C LEU A 207 -8.18 4.47 -9.78
N ILE A 208 -7.14 5.17 -9.35
CA ILE A 208 -6.14 5.77 -10.23
C ILE A 208 -4.96 4.82 -10.32
N ASP A 209 -4.55 4.48 -11.54
CA ASP A 209 -3.33 3.70 -11.78
C ASP A 209 -2.11 4.43 -11.20
N THR A 210 -1.28 3.70 -10.48
CA THR A 210 -0.04 4.19 -9.89
C THR A 210 1.17 3.99 -10.83
N GLY A 211 0.98 3.26 -11.94
CA GLY A 211 2.05 2.71 -12.75
C GLY A 211 2.75 1.50 -12.11
N GLY A 212 2.26 1.04 -10.95
CA GLY A 212 2.86 -0.05 -10.17
C GLY A 212 2.91 -1.36 -10.96
N ALA A 213 1.87 -1.67 -11.73
CA ALA A 213 1.80 -2.91 -12.52
C ALA A 213 2.96 -3.02 -13.53
N ALA A 214 3.31 -1.92 -14.20
CA ALA A 214 4.42 -1.84 -15.15
C ALA A 214 5.80 -1.99 -14.49
N LYS A 215 5.88 -1.68 -13.18
CA LYS A 215 7.11 -1.79 -12.37
C LYS A 215 7.20 -3.09 -11.57
N GLY A 216 6.27 -4.01 -11.78
CA GLY A 216 6.20 -5.26 -11.00
C GLY A 216 5.66 -5.09 -9.58
N ASP A 217 5.16 -3.91 -9.21
CA ASP A 217 4.53 -3.68 -7.90
C ASP A 217 3.14 -4.36 -7.83
N ARG A 218 2.82 -4.90 -6.66
CA ARG A 218 1.51 -5.48 -6.34
C ARG A 218 0.47 -4.39 -6.09
N ILE A 219 0.88 -3.24 -5.53
CA ILE A 219 0.03 -2.09 -5.32
C ILE A 219 -0.09 -1.34 -6.65
N THR A 220 -1.18 -1.61 -7.37
CA THR A 220 -1.33 -1.13 -8.76
C THR A 220 -2.18 0.12 -8.85
N HIS A 221 -3.16 0.27 -7.96
CA HIS A 221 -4.09 1.40 -7.98
C HIS A 221 -4.11 2.10 -6.64
N ARG A 222 -4.58 3.35 -6.63
CA ARG A 222 -4.83 4.10 -5.40
C ARG A 222 -6.17 4.80 -5.43
N ILE A 223 -6.70 5.04 -4.25
CA ILE A 223 -7.79 5.97 -4.01
C ILE A 223 -7.21 7.15 -3.23
N PRO A 224 -7.20 8.37 -3.78
CA PRO A 224 -6.80 9.56 -3.03
C PRO A 224 -7.90 9.98 -2.05
N ILE A 225 -7.51 10.26 -0.81
CA ILE A 225 -8.39 10.69 0.28
C ILE A 225 -7.86 12.02 0.84
N GLU A 226 -8.69 13.05 0.76
CA GLU A 226 -8.43 14.41 1.26
C GLU A 226 -9.40 14.78 2.38
N LYS A 227 -10.57 14.13 2.44
CA LYS A 227 -11.63 14.40 3.42
C LYS A 227 -12.30 13.11 3.91
N ALA A 228 -12.96 13.18 5.07
CA ALA A 228 -13.54 12.02 5.73
C ALA A 228 -14.70 11.39 4.94
N GLU A 229 -15.44 12.17 4.17
CA GLU A 229 -16.61 11.71 3.40
C GLU A 229 -16.20 10.77 2.25
N GLN A 230 -14.93 10.83 1.84
CA GLN A 230 -14.39 9.91 0.84
C GLN A 230 -14.11 8.53 1.45
N ILE A 231 -14.14 8.36 2.77
CA ILE A 231 -14.06 7.05 3.43
C ILE A 231 -15.47 6.43 3.42
N ASP A 232 -15.88 5.97 2.24
CA ASP A 232 -17.22 5.45 1.95
C ASP A 232 -17.22 3.93 1.70
N ASP A 233 -18.42 3.36 1.54
CA ASP A 233 -18.57 1.92 1.25
C ASP A 233 -17.91 1.51 -0.06
N GLY A 234 -17.77 2.42 -1.02
CA GLY A 234 -17.06 2.17 -2.27
C GLY A 234 -15.59 1.86 -2.03
N MET A 235 -14.91 2.69 -1.24
CA MET A 235 -13.54 2.47 -0.82
C MET A 235 -13.40 1.17 -0.02
N ILE A 236 -14.29 0.95 0.97
CA ILE A 236 -14.25 -0.25 1.82
C ILE A 236 -14.42 -1.53 0.99
N ARG A 237 -15.34 -1.54 0.01
CA ARG A 237 -15.50 -2.68 -0.93
C ARG A 237 -14.22 -2.98 -1.69
N TRP A 238 -13.49 -1.96 -2.15
CA TRP A 238 -12.22 -2.17 -2.85
C TRP A 238 -11.08 -2.63 -1.95
N MET A 239 -11.04 -2.18 -0.70
CA MET A 239 -10.11 -2.71 0.29
C MET A 239 -10.38 -4.21 0.56
N ARG A 240 -11.65 -4.61 0.70
CA ARG A 240 -12.02 -6.05 0.80
C ARG A 240 -11.63 -6.82 -0.45
N ARG A 241 -11.83 -6.24 -1.62
CA ARG A 241 -11.44 -6.90 -2.87
C ARG A 241 -9.94 -7.16 -2.96
N ALA A 242 -9.10 -6.20 -2.53
CA ALA A 242 -7.65 -6.38 -2.47
C ALA A 242 -7.26 -7.51 -1.50
N TYR A 243 -7.95 -7.64 -0.36
CA TYR A 243 -7.78 -8.73 0.58
C TYR A 243 -8.14 -10.11 -0.02
N GLU A 244 -9.27 -10.20 -0.73
CA GLU A 244 -9.72 -11.44 -1.39
C GLU A 244 -8.75 -11.90 -2.49
N LEU A 245 -8.20 -10.97 -3.26
CA LEU A 245 -7.25 -11.27 -4.34
C LEU A 245 -5.89 -11.79 -3.84
N ASP A 246 -5.62 -11.63 -2.55
CA ASP A 246 -4.45 -12.21 -1.87
C ASP A 246 -4.75 -13.58 -1.25
N ALA A 247 -5.91 -14.18 -1.54
CA ALA A 247 -6.20 -15.53 -1.09
C ALA A 247 -5.15 -16.54 -1.58
N PRO A 248 -4.76 -17.50 -0.71
CA PRO A 248 -3.94 -18.62 -1.16
C PRO A 248 -4.62 -19.26 -2.37
N ARG A 249 -3.85 -19.52 -3.43
CA ARG A 249 -4.37 -20.30 -4.55
C ARG A 249 -4.77 -21.67 -4.02
N ARG A 250 -6.05 -22.04 -4.14
CA ARG A 250 -6.47 -23.43 -3.97
C ARG A 250 -5.73 -24.26 -5.02
N LYS A 251 -4.92 -25.20 -4.56
CA LYS A 251 -4.33 -26.24 -5.41
C LYS A 251 -5.42 -27.17 -5.92
#